data_AF-A0A3N4PW41-F1
#
_entry.id   AF-A0A3N4PW41-F1
#
_cell.length_a   1.000
_cell.length_b   1.000
_cell.length_c   1.000
_cell.angle_alpha   90.00
_cell.angle_beta   90.00
_cell.angle_gamma   90.00
#
_symmetry.space_group_name_H-M   'P 1'
#
loop_
_entity.id
_entity.type
_entity.pdbx_description
1 polymer ?
#
loop_
_entity_poly.entity_id
_entity_poly.type
_entity_poly.pdbx_seq_one_letter_code
_entity_poly.pdbx_strand_id
1 'polypeptide(L)' 'MKKKFAAVAIALSICILFLMMVLTPPSVFNLLPYSIHRSLSPAGFREKEFIIVFDVLTALGIFFVIYKMGMKMMK' A
#
# COMPACT_ATOMS: atom_id res chain seq x y z
N MET A 1 -3.30 7.41 -25.53
CA MET A 1 -3.80 8.03 -24.29
C MET A 1 -4.79 7.15 -23.53
N LYS A 2 -5.83 6.59 -24.17
CA LYS A 2 -6.85 5.73 -23.53
C LYS A 2 -6.29 4.57 -22.69
N LYS A 3 -5.28 3.83 -23.21
CA LYS A 3 -4.61 2.72 -22.51
C LYS A 3 -3.90 3.14 -21.21
N LYS A 4 -3.25 4.31 -21.20
CA LYS A 4 -2.57 4.85 -20.01
C LYS A 4 -3.58 5.19 -18.92
N PHE A 5 -4.68 5.83 -19.30
CA PHE A 5 -5.75 6.19 -18.37
C PHE A 5 -6.39 4.95 -17.74
N ALA A 6 -6.67 3.91 -18.54
CA ALA A 6 -7.18 2.63 -18.03
C ALA A 6 -6.21 1.96 -17.05
N ALA A 7 -4.90 1.93 -17.36
CA ALA A 7 -3.90 1.36 -16.45
C ALA A 7 -3.79 2.13 -15.12
N VAL A 8 -3.87 3.46 -15.16
CA VAL A 8 -3.90 4.30 -13.95
C VAL A 8 -5.16 4.05 -13.13
N ALA A 9 -6.34 3.97 -13.76
CA ALA A 9 -7.59 3.70 -13.08
C ALA A 9 -7.56 2.34 -12.35
N ILE A 10 -7.08 1.28 -13.02
CA ILE A 10 -6.95 -0.06 -12.42
C ILE A 10 -5.97 -0.02 -11.24
N ALA A 11 -4.80 0.61 -11.40
CA ALA A 11 -3.81 0.73 -10.33
C ALA A 11 -4.36 1.50 -9.13
N LEU A 12 -5.07 2.61 -9.37
CA LEU A 12 -5.72 3.39 -8.30
C LEU A 12 -6.78 2.56 -7.57
N SER A 13 -7.65 1.85 -8.29
CA SER A 13 -8.68 1.01 -7.66
C SER A 13 -8.07 -0.07 -6.77
N ILE A 14 -7.00 -0.74 -7.21
CA ILE A 14 -6.32 -1.75 -6.40
C ILE A 14 -5.67 -1.12 -5.17
N CYS A 15 -5.02 0.04 -5.30
CA CYS A 15 -4.43 0.74 -4.15
C CYS A 15 -5.48 1.20 -3.13
N ILE A 16 -6.64 1.68 -3.60
CA ILE A 16 -7.75 2.05 -2.71
C ILE A 16 -8.27 0.83 -1.96
N LEU A 17 -8.50 -0.30 -2.64
CA LEU A 17 -8.93 -1.54 -2.00
C LEU A 17 -7.91 -2.04 -0.98
N PHE A 18 -6.62 -1.99 -1.31
CA PHE A 18 -5.53 -2.32 -0.39
C PHE A 18 -5.55 -1.41 0.85
N LEU A 19 -5.60 -0.09 0.66
CA LEU A 19 -5.63 0.87 1.76
C LEU A 19 -6.87 0.69 2.65
N MET A 20 -8.03 0.39 2.07
CA MET A 20 -9.22 0.05 2.84
C MET A 20 -9.01 -1.20 3.70
N MET A 21 -8.36 -2.25 3.18
CA MET A 21 -8.08 -3.47 3.93
C MET A 21 -7.11 -3.24 5.10
N VAL A 22 -6.07 -2.42 4.90
CA VAL A 22 -5.05 -2.20 5.94
C VAL A 22 -5.47 -1.16 7.00
N LEU A 23 -6.27 -0.16 6.59
CA LEU A 23 -6.76 0.89 7.50
C LEU A 23 -7.99 0.47 8.31
N THR A 24 -8.68 -0.62 7.95
CA THR A 24 -9.84 -1.12 8.70
C THR A 24 -9.39 -2.12 9.77
N PRO A 25 -9.45 -1.78 11.07
CA PRO A 25 -9.13 -2.73 12.12
C PRO A 25 -10.26 -3.77 12.28
N PRO A 26 -9.96 -5.03 12.62
CA PRO A 26 -8.62 -5.62 12.76
C PRO A 26 -7.99 -5.97 11.41
N SER A 27 -6.77 -5.46 11.15
CA SER A 27 -6.02 -5.75 9.93
C SER A 27 -4.84 -6.65 10.25
N VAL A 28 -4.81 -7.85 9.65
CA VAL A 28 -3.66 -8.77 9.70
C VAL A 28 -2.42 -8.18 9.02
N PHE A 29 -2.60 -7.26 8.07
CA PHE A 29 -1.50 -6.60 7.37
C PHE A 29 -0.72 -5.66 8.28
N ASN A 30 -1.32 -5.20 9.38
CA ASN A 30 -0.67 -4.29 10.32
C ASN A 30 0.27 -5.02 11.29
N LEU A 31 0.23 -6.36 11.35
CA LEU A 31 1.11 -7.17 12.20
C LEU A 31 2.57 -7.06 11.78
N LEU A 32 2.83 -7.00 10.47
CA LEU A 32 4.18 -6.84 9.94
C LEU A 32 4.78 -5.46 10.31
N PRO A 33 4.17 -4.31 9.98
CA PRO A 33 4.70 -3.01 10.37
C PRO A 33 4.75 -2.83 11.89
N TYR A 34 3.83 -3.44 12.64
CA TYR A 34 3.91 -3.51 14.10
C TYR A 34 5.20 -4.18 14.59
N SER A 35 5.51 -5.38 14.05
CA SER A 35 6.72 -6.11 14.42
C SER A 35 8.00 -5.33 14.09
N ILE A 36 8.04 -4.69 12.92
CA ILE A 36 9.15 -3.85 12.48
C ILE A 36 9.30 -2.63 13.41
N HIS A 37 8.20 -1.94 13.71
CA HIS A 37 8.22 -0.78 14.62
C HIS A 37 8.76 -1.15 16.01
N ARG A 38 8.27 -2.26 16.59
CA ARG A 38 8.76 -2.74 17.89
C ARG A 38 10.25 -3.04 17.90
N SER A 39 10.78 -3.62 16.81
CA SER A 39 12.20 -3.91 16.69
C SER A 39 13.07 -2.66 16.57
N LEU A 40 12.54 -1.59 15.96
CA LEU A 40 13.27 -0.33 15.76
C LEU A 40 13.13 0.65 16.94
N SER A 41 11.98 0.65 17.61
CA SER A 41 11.65 1.57 18.71
C SER A 41 10.90 0.82 19.82
N PRO A 42 11.63 0.15 20.73
CA PRO A 42 11.03 -0.61 21.83
C PRO A 42 10.21 0.25 22.80
N ALA A 43 10.47 1.57 22.83
CA ALA A 43 9.77 2.54 23.67
C ALA A 43 8.37 2.95 23.14
N GLY A 44 7.98 2.53 21.93
CA GLY A 44 6.59 2.57 21.47
C GLY A 44 5.99 3.95 21.15
N PHE A 45 6.76 5.03 21.23
CA PHE A 45 6.26 6.35 20.84
C PHE A 45 6.04 6.39 19.32
N ARG A 46 4.75 6.43 18.90
CA ARG A 46 4.26 6.67 17.52
C ARG A 46 4.08 5.46 16.59
N GLU A 47 3.75 4.30 17.14
CA GLU A 47 3.44 3.08 16.37
C GLU A 47 2.39 3.30 15.26
N LYS A 48 1.28 3.98 15.59
CA LYS A 48 0.20 4.23 14.63
C LYS A 48 0.66 5.05 13.43
N GLU A 49 1.51 6.06 13.66
CA GLU A 49 2.05 6.90 12.58
C GLU A 49 3.00 6.09 11.69
N PHE A 50 3.84 5.25 12.31
CA PHE A 50 4.72 4.35 11.57
C PHE A 50 3.94 3.39 10.66
N ILE A 51 2.89 2.75 11.19
CA ILE A 51 2.05 1.83 10.42
C ILE A 51 1.41 2.56 9.23
N ILE A 52 0.83 3.74 9.45
CA ILE A 52 0.21 4.54 8.38
C ILE A 52 1.24 4.88 7.29
N VAL A 53 2.43 5.34 7.67
CA VAL A 53 3.50 5.66 6.70
C VAL A 53 3.93 4.41 5.94
N PHE A 54 4.09 3.28 6.61
CA PHE A 54 4.45 2.01 5.99
C PHE A 54 3.41 1.55 4.96
N ASP A 55 2.12 1.64 5.31
CA ASP A 55 1.02 1.25 4.44
C ASP A 55 0.92 2.14 3.20
N VAL A 56 1.13 3.45 3.35
CA VAL A 56 1.17 4.40 2.23
C VAL A 56 2.34 4.09 1.28
N LEU A 57 3.53 3.82 1.82
CA LEU A 57 4.69 3.44 1.00
C LEU A 57 4.44 2.12 0.26
N THR A 58 3.82 1.15 0.93
CA THR A 58 3.45 -0.13 0.32
C THR A 58 2.42 0.07 -0.80
N ALA A 59 1.41 0.91 -0.58
CA ALA A 59 0.40 1.25 -1.59
C ALA A 59 1.02 1.92 -2.83
N LEU A 60 2.01 2.82 -2.66
CA LEU A 60 2.77 3.41 -3.76
C LEU A 60 3.57 2.36 -4.55
N GLY A 61 4.18 1.39 -3.85
CA GLY A 61 4.85 0.26 -4.48
C GLY A 61 3.90 -0.58 -5.32
N ILE A 62 2.74 -0.96 -4.77
CA ILE A 62 1.68 -1.69 -5.47
C ILE A 62 1.22 -0.90 -6.71
N PHE A 63 0.98 0.42 -6.56
CA PHE A 63 0.57 1.28 -7.66
C PHE A 63 1.53 1.17 -8.84
N PHE A 64 2.83 1.33 -8.58
CA PHE A 64 3.85 1.32 -9.62
C PHE A 64 3.94 -0.05 -10.32
N VAL A 65 3.87 -1.15 -9.56
CA VAL A 65 3.88 -2.51 -10.10
C VAL A 65 2.67 -2.76 -11.00
N ILE A 66 1.46 -2.48 -10.51
CA ILE A 66 0.22 -2.70 -11.27
C ILE A 66 0.16 -1.82 -12.51
N TYR A 67 0.52 -0.54 -12.38
CA TYR A 67 0.58 0.37 -13.53
C TYR A 67 1.53 -0.14 -14.62
N LYS A 68 2.74 -0.58 -14.22
CA LYS A 68 3.73 -1.13 -15.17
C LYS A 68 3.23 -2.43 -15.82
N MET A 69 2.58 -3.30 -15.06
CA MET A 69 1.96 -4.53 -15.58
C MET A 69 0.84 -4.23 -16.57
N GLY A 70 -0.11 -3.35 -16.23
CA GLY A 70 -1.20 -2.95 -17.10
C GLY A 70 -0.70 -2.33 -18.41
N MET A 71 0.32 -1.49 -18.32
CA MET A 71 0.98 -0.93 -19.51
C MET A 71 1.67 -1.98 -20.38
N LYS A 72 2.22 -3.05 -19.80
CA LYS A 72 2.84 -4.15 -20.56
C LYS A 72 1.78 -5.04 -21.23
N MET A 73 0.66 -5.31 -20.56
CA MET A 73 -0.42 -6.15 -21.10
C MET A 73 -1.21 -5.47 -22.23
N MET A 74 -1.26 -4.13 -22.24
CA MET A 74 -1.97 -3.36 -23.26
C MET A 74 -1.09 -2.96 -24.45
N LYS A 75 0.18 -3.34 -24.48
CA LYS A 75 1.04 -3.20 -25.67
C LYS A 75 0.66 -4.25 -26.70
#